data_AF-A0ABD3D3Y4-F1
#
_entry.id   AF-A0ABD3D3Y4-F1
#
_cell.length_a   1.000
_cell.length_b   1.000
_cell.length_c   1.000
_cell.angle_alpha   90.00
_cell.angle_beta   90.00
_cell.angle_gamma   90.00
#
_symmetry.space_group_name_H-M   'P 1'
#
loop_
_entity.id
_entity.type
_entity.pdbx_description
1 polymer ?
#
loop_
_entity_poly.entity_id
_entity_poly.type
_entity_poly.pdbx_seq_one_letter_code
_entity_poly.pdbx_strand_id
1 'polypeptide(L)'
;MEREKIKIKRELENEPEFRVDNLENLMAFCTPEIEKRMNFYQQETEKRKQTKTEEPTNYTEHQTVTELKKKISELKNQVLEKDQAIEEYCEKMKGLEKEIQESKLHKWMDTKIKEDMKDTLSQMTLSNKLLRQQNAEGNRMAEELSRKISACEEEKKMADWVIDDMERRGLENVLYIQDLRRQNLEASRSLEELSRRISACEEEKRMADRDQEEMKRREAENCRCVEDLRRQNLDANQKVDELRDRLLACEEEKNIADRFREEMEVRELDLWGRLSRAEQSVEEMKKRGLEACKAAEVSVKRFGNVVPIAEQLCELLKMRVDDLVSDFAEFRNGATTTHEEEGGVHASKALELTLYDQSTKSKKRHFQETQIIDIIDCDEVEDSVERSKCAVEANKRKGIFGADMARAFMEDDELCMHAVCALYRRHLSTPESVERPSRRFYHFEASRGRALGDYLINGDPELSLTRSVDEVKQKDPDIINQCRSLAIFYSSYFTALSGTHEPLSRSLSLELVSDV
;
A
#
# COMPACT_ATOMS: atom_id res chain seq x y z
N MET A 1 -25.28 -64.82 -64.07
CA MET A 1 -25.41 -66.10 -64.80
C MET A 1 -26.80 -66.70 -64.65
N GLU A 2 -27.30 -67.00 -63.44
CA GLU A 2 -28.66 -67.58 -63.28
C GLU A 2 -29.81 -66.70 -63.79
N ARG A 3 -29.69 -65.37 -63.67
CA ARG A 3 -30.64 -64.42 -64.28
C ARG A 3 -30.60 -64.41 -65.81
N GLU A 4 -29.44 -64.69 -66.41
CA GLU A 4 -29.27 -64.80 -67.86
C GLU A 4 -29.83 -66.14 -68.38
N LYS A 5 -29.61 -67.25 -67.66
CA LYS A 5 -30.25 -68.54 -67.97
C LYS A 5 -31.78 -68.46 -67.96
N ILE A 6 -32.37 -67.73 -67.01
CA ILE A 6 -33.83 -67.54 -66.93
C ILE A 6 -34.35 -66.66 -68.08
N LYS A 7 -33.55 -65.69 -68.53
CA LYS A 7 -33.91 -64.82 -69.65
C LYS A 7 -33.89 -65.58 -70.98
N ILE A 8 -32.83 -66.34 -71.25
CA ILE A 8 -32.70 -67.21 -72.43
C ILE A 8 -33.80 -68.29 -72.44
N LYS A 9 -34.13 -68.87 -71.28
CA LYS A 9 -35.21 -69.86 -71.17
C LYS A 9 -36.59 -69.27 -71.51
N ARG A 10 -36.87 -68.03 -71.10
CA ARG A 10 -38.12 -67.33 -71.46
C ARG A 10 -38.15 -66.85 -72.90
N GLU A 11 -37.01 -66.55 -73.51
CA GLU A 11 -36.91 -66.20 -74.93
C GLU A 11 -37.11 -67.43 -75.82
N LEU A 12 -36.61 -68.62 -75.41
CA LEU A 12 -36.88 -69.90 -76.08
C LEU A 12 -38.32 -70.40 -75.91
N GLU A 13 -38.98 -70.11 -74.79
CA GLU A 13 -40.37 -70.52 -74.53
C GLU A 13 -41.42 -69.58 -75.19
N ASN A 14 -41.01 -68.42 -75.72
CA ASN A 14 -41.91 -67.43 -76.33
C ASN A 14 -41.66 -67.17 -77.83
N GLU A 15 -40.85 -67.97 -78.53
CA GLU A 15 -40.85 -67.90 -79.99
C GLU A 15 -42.15 -68.53 -80.54
N PRO A 16 -42.95 -67.76 -81.30
CA PRO A 16 -44.14 -68.29 -81.94
C PRO A 16 -43.71 -69.30 -83.02
N GLU A 17 -44.30 -70.49 -82.95
CA GLU A 17 -44.52 -71.44 -84.04
C GLU A 17 -43.72 -71.15 -85.31
N PHE A 18 -42.68 -71.95 -85.53
CA PHE A 18 -42.13 -72.18 -86.86
C PHE A 18 -43.25 -72.74 -87.73
N ARG A 19 -44.01 -71.83 -88.35
CA ARG A 19 -45.11 -72.10 -89.26
C ARG A 19 -44.61 -73.08 -90.33
N VAL A 20 -45.31 -74.20 -90.40
CA VAL A 20 -45.22 -75.22 -91.45
C VAL A 20 -45.79 -74.70 -92.79
N ASP A 21 -46.01 -73.39 -92.92
CA ASP A 21 -46.64 -72.74 -94.09
C ASP A 21 -45.72 -72.65 -95.34
N ASN A 22 -44.45 -73.08 -95.24
CA ASN A 22 -43.51 -73.09 -96.37
C ASN A 22 -43.33 -74.46 -97.05
N LEU A 23 -43.90 -75.54 -96.49
CA LEU A 23 -43.97 -76.85 -97.17
C LEU A 23 -45.20 -76.96 -98.07
N GLU A 24 -46.32 -76.33 -97.71
CA GLU A 24 -47.52 -76.28 -98.56
C GLU A 24 -47.32 -75.41 -99.83
N ASN A 25 -46.55 -74.31 -99.74
CA ASN A 25 -46.24 -73.46 -100.90
C ASN A 25 -45.22 -74.07 -101.87
N LEU A 26 -44.32 -74.95 -101.40
CA LEU A 26 -43.41 -75.68 -102.29
C LEU A 26 -44.12 -76.85 -103.01
N MET A 27 -45.07 -77.50 -102.33
CA MET A 27 -45.90 -78.54 -102.97
C MET A 27 -46.92 -77.97 -103.97
N ALA A 28 -47.35 -76.71 -103.81
CA ALA A 28 -48.23 -76.01 -104.76
C ALA A 28 -47.53 -75.59 -106.06
N PHE A 29 -46.20 -75.43 -106.07
CA PHE A 29 -45.46 -75.05 -107.28
C PHE A 29 -45.04 -76.25 -108.14
N CYS A 30 -44.97 -77.45 -107.56
CA CYS A 30 -44.57 -78.68 -108.28
C CYS A 30 -45.75 -79.55 -108.76
N THR A 31 -46.98 -79.30 -108.30
CA THR A 31 -48.16 -80.09 -108.66
C THR A 31 -48.64 -79.91 -110.12
N PRO A 32 -48.70 -78.69 -110.72
CA PRO A 32 -49.23 -78.53 -112.08
C PRO A 32 -48.34 -79.12 -113.18
N GLU A 33 -47.02 -79.16 -112.97
CA GLU A 33 -46.06 -79.63 -113.98
C GLU A 33 -45.93 -81.17 -113.99
N ILE A 34 -46.10 -81.80 -112.82
CA ILE A 34 -46.15 -83.26 -112.67
C ILE A 34 -47.48 -83.80 -113.20
N GLU A 35 -48.59 -83.10 -112.97
CA GLU A 35 -49.91 -83.46 -113.49
C GLU A 35 -50.00 -83.32 -115.03
N LYS A 36 -49.29 -82.35 -115.63
CA LYS A 36 -49.13 -82.25 -117.09
C LYS A 36 -48.33 -83.42 -117.69
N ARG A 37 -47.29 -83.91 -117.02
CA ARG A 37 -46.49 -85.05 -117.49
C ARG A 37 -47.20 -86.39 -117.29
N MET A 38 -47.95 -86.58 -116.21
CA MET A 38 -48.78 -87.77 -116.02
C MET A 38 -49.92 -87.85 -117.04
N ASN A 39 -50.59 -86.73 -117.36
CA ASN A 39 -51.62 -86.71 -118.39
C ASN A 39 -51.08 -86.96 -119.81
N PHE A 40 -49.83 -86.58 -120.11
CA PHE A 40 -49.17 -86.91 -121.38
C PHE A 40 -48.96 -88.43 -121.55
N TYR A 41 -48.49 -89.13 -120.50
CA TYR A 41 -48.30 -90.58 -120.54
C TYR A 41 -49.64 -91.35 -120.58
N GLN A 42 -50.67 -90.87 -119.90
CA GLN A 42 -52.01 -91.48 -119.96
C GLN A 42 -52.65 -91.33 -121.36
N GLN A 43 -52.45 -90.18 -122.03
CA GLN A 43 -52.95 -89.92 -123.38
C GLN A 43 -52.20 -90.70 -124.49
N GLU A 44 -50.94 -91.08 -124.26
CA GLU A 44 -50.18 -91.95 -125.17
C GLU A 44 -50.53 -93.44 -125.03
N THR A 45 -50.95 -93.89 -123.85
CA THR A 45 -51.37 -95.29 -123.63
C THR A 45 -52.76 -95.62 -124.19
N GLU A 46 -53.66 -94.64 -124.29
CA GLU A 46 -54.99 -94.85 -124.90
C GLU A 46 -54.99 -94.75 -126.44
N LYS A 47 -54.01 -94.09 -127.05
CA LYS A 47 -53.88 -94.00 -128.53
C LYS A 47 -53.37 -95.29 -129.21
N ARG A 48 -53.01 -96.33 -128.46
CA ARG A 48 -52.50 -97.62 -129.00
C ARG A 48 -53.49 -98.78 -129.01
N LYS A 49 -54.79 -98.53 -128.83
CA LYS A 49 -55.85 -99.56 -128.93
C LYS A 49 -56.93 -99.20 -129.96
N GLN A 50 -56.57 -99.07 -131.24
CA GLN A 50 -57.48 -99.28 -132.39
C GLN A 50 -56.75 -99.05 -133.72
N THR A 51 -56.24 -100.11 -134.34
CA THR A 51 -56.28 -100.33 -135.81
C THR A 51 -55.88 -101.79 -136.10
N LYS A 52 -56.86 -102.54 -136.62
CA LYS A 52 -56.72 -103.79 -137.40
C LYS A 52 -55.99 -103.45 -138.74
N THR A 53 -55.49 -104.30 -139.62
CA THR A 53 -55.76 -105.69 -140.07
C THR A 53 -54.68 -106.05 -141.12
N GLU A 54 -54.63 -107.33 -141.55
CA GLU A 54 -54.17 -107.85 -142.87
C GLU A 54 -52.76 -108.48 -143.01
N GLU A 55 -52.78 -109.82 -143.15
CA GLU A 55 -51.86 -110.69 -143.89
C GLU A 55 -51.87 -110.31 -145.40
N PRO A 56 -50.82 -110.55 -146.23
CA PRO A 56 -50.52 -111.92 -146.72
C PRO A 56 -49.05 -112.24 -147.13
N THR A 57 -48.75 -113.54 -147.03
CA THR A 57 -47.93 -114.42 -147.90
C THR A 57 -46.70 -113.91 -148.70
N ASN A 58 -45.55 -114.47 -148.31
CA ASN A 58 -44.67 -115.37 -149.09
C ASN A 58 -43.46 -114.83 -149.90
N TYR A 59 -42.30 -115.28 -149.39
CA TYR A 59 -41.03 -115.69 -150.04
C TYR A 59 -39.89 -114.68 -150.31
N THR A 60 -38.71 -115.13 -149.84
CA THR A 60 -37.33 -114.65 -150.01
C THR A 60 -36.92 -113.31 -149.37
N GLU A 61 -36.39 -113.34 -148.14
CA GLU A 61 -35.33 -112.41 -147.65
C GLU A 61 -34.84 -112.76 -146.22
N HIS A 62 -34.23 -113.94 -146.06
CA HIS A 62 -33.73 -114.41 -144.75
C HIS A 62 -32.30 -113.93 -144.41
N GLN A 63 -31.75 -112.95 -145.16
CA GLN A 63 -30.42 -112.35 -144.94
C GLN A 63 -30.47 -110.93 -144.34
N THR A 64 -31.59 -110.21 -144.43
CA THR A 64 -31.75 -108.85 -143.89
C THR A 64 -32.18 -108.83 -142.42
N VAL A 65 -32.85 -109.89 -141.96
CA VAL A 65 -33.32 -110.03 -140.57
C VAL A 65 -32.17 -110.26 -139.58
N THR A 66 -31.11 -110.95 -139.99
CA THR A 66 -29.89 -111.15 -139.18
C THR A 66 -29.06 -109.87 -139.04
N GLU A 67 -28.94 -109.07 -140.10
CA GLU A 67 -28.30 -107.75 -140.05
C GLU A 67 -29.11 -106.75 -139.21
N LEU A 68 -30.43 -106.77 -139.32
CA LEU A 68 -31.31 -105.95 -138.47
C LEU A 68 -31.22 -106.37 -137.01
N LYS A 69 -31.15 -107.67 -136.69
CA LYS A 69 -30.93 -108.13 -135.30
C LYS A 69 -29.58 -107.67 -134.74
N LYS A 70 -28.53 -107.66 -135.56
CA LYS A 70 -27.20 -107.15 -135.17
C LYS A 70 -27.25 -105.64 -134.92
N LYS A 71 -27.82 -104.85 -135.84
CA LYS A 71 -28.02 -103.40 -135.65
C LYS A 71 -28.90 -103.08 -134.45
N ILE A 72 -29.93 -103.87 -134.19
CA ILE A 72 -30.77 -103.72 -132.99
C ILE A 72 -29.97 -104.01 -131.73
N SER A 73 -29.12 -105.04 -131.70
CA SER A 73 -28.26 -105.32 -130.54
C SER A 73 -27.22 -104.21 -130.29
N GLU A 74 -26.68 -103.63 -131.36
CA GLU A 74 -25.68 -102.57 -131.29
C GLU A 74 -26.30 -101.22 -130.88
N LEU A 75 -27.48 -100.89 -131.41
CA LEU A 75 -28.27 -99.74 -130.93
C LEU A 75 -28.71 -99.92 -129.48
N LYS A 76 -29.05 -101.14 -129.07
CA LYS A 76 -29.43 -101.43 -127.68
C LYS A 76 -28.25 -101.22 -126.72
N ASN A 77 -27.04 -101.58 -127.12
CA ASN A 77 -25.83 -101.29 -126.37
C ASN A 77 -25.51 -99.79 -126.35
N GLN A 78 -25.65 -99.07 -127.47
CA GLN A 78 -25.47 -97.62 -127.51
C GLN A 78 -26.51 -96.87 -126.67
N VAL A 79 -27.75 -97.35 -126.63
CA VAL A 79 -28.79 -96.82 -125.74
C VAL A 79 -28.41 -97.11 -124.29
N LEU A 80 -27.95 -98.31 -123.97
CA LEU A 80 -27.52 -98.66 -122.62
C LEU A 80 -26.31 -97.83 -122.15
N GLU A 81 -25.32 -97.60 -123.02
CA GLU A 81 -24.16 -96.74 -122.74
C GLU A 81 -24.59 -95.29 -122.55
N LYS A 82 -25.54 -94.80 -123.34
CA LYS A 82 -26.10 -93.45 -123.17
C LYS A 82 -26.95 -93.32 -121.91
N ASP A 83 -27.71 -94.35 -121.56
CA ASP A 83 -28.50 -94.38 -120.32
C ASP A 83 -27.57 -94.41 -119.10
N GLN A 84 -26.48 -95.19 -119.14
CA GLN A 84 -25.44 -95.19 -118.11
C GLN A 84 -24.74 -93.83 -118.01
N ALA A 85 -24.41 -93.20 -119.14
CA ALA A 85 -23.83 -91.85 -119.14
C ALA A 85 -24.81 -90.83 -118.57
N ILE A 86 -26.11 -90.91 -118.92
CA ILE A 86 -27.16 -90.04 -118.39
C ILE A 86 -27.30 -90.25 -116.88
N GLU A 87 -27.23 -91.49 -116.39
CA GLU A 87 -27.29 -91.80 -114.96
C GLU A 87 -26.07 -91.26 -114.22
N GLU A 88 -24.87 -91.40 -114.79
CA GLU A 88 -23.64 -90.79 -114.26
C GLU A 88 -23.71 -89.25 -114.24
N TYR A 89 -24.27 -88.64 -115.28
CA TYR A 89 -24.52 -87.20 -115.32
C TYR A 89 -25.58 -86.77 -114.31
N CYS A 90 -26.65 -87.55 -114.12
CA CYS A 90 -27.66 -87.29 -113.10
C CYS A 90 -27.07 -87.34 -111.70
N GLU A 91 -26.21 -88.33 -111.39
CA GLU A 91 -25.53 -88.43 -110.10
C GLU A 91 -24.50 -87.28 -109.90
N LYS A 92 -23.76 -86.88 -110.94
CA LYS A 92 -22.90 -85.68 -110.90
C LYS A 92 -23.71 -84.40 -110.66
N MET A 93 -24.87 -84.26 -111.30
CA MET A 93 -25.76 -83.11 -111.09
C MET A 93 -26.34 -83.08 -109.69
N LYS A 94 -26.72 -84.22 -109.11
CA LYS A 94 -27.13 -84.32 -107.69
C LYS A 94 -25.97 -83.96 -106.75
N GLY A 95 -24.75 -84.39 -107.07
CA GLY A 95 -23.54 -84.01 -106.33
C GLY A 95 -23.28 -82.51 -106.34
N LEU A 96 -23.33 -81.89 -107.53
CA LEU A 96 -23.19 -80.43 -107.70
C LEU A 96 -24.33 -79.66 -107.02
N GLU A 97 -25.55 -80.16 -107.07
CA GLU A 97 -26.69 -79.56 -106.38
C GLU A 97 -26.49 -79.59 -104.86
N LYS A 98 -25.99 -80.72 -104.32
CA LYS A 98 -25.60 -80.82 -102.92
C LYS A 98 -24.49 -79.83 -102.54
N GLU A 99 -23.43 -79.74 -103.34
CA GLU A 99 -22.34 -78.77 -103.13
C GLU A 99 -22.83 -77.32 -103.19
N ILE A 100 -23.76 -76.99 -104.09
CA ILE A 100 -24.38 -75.67 -104.17
C ILE A 100 -25.21 -75.37 -102.92
N GLN A 101 -25.97 -76.35 -102.41
CA GLN A 101 -26.74 -76.18 -101.17
C GLN A 101 -25.82 -76.02 -99.95
N GLU A 102 -24.74 -76.81 -99.85
CA GLU A 102 -23.72 -76.68 -98.82
C GLU A 102 -23.01 -75.31 -98.90
N SER A 103 -22.67 -74.83 -100.10
CA SER A 103 -22.09 -73.50 -100.31
C SER A 103 -23.04 -72.37 -99.92
N LYS A 104 -24.33 -72.50 -100.24
CA LYS A 104 -25.37 -71.53 -99.82
C LYS A 104 -25.52 -71.51 -98.30
N LEU A 105 -25.53 -72.68 -97.67
CA LEU A 105 -25.58 -72.80 -96.21
C LEU A 105 -24.35 -72.15 -95.56
N HIS A 106 -23.14 -72.42 -96.07
CA HIS A 106 -21.92 -71.79 -95.58
C HIS A 106 -21.95 -70.26 -95.73
N LYS A 107 -22.37 -69.74 -96.89
CA LYS A 107 -22.52 -68.28 -97.08
C LYS A 107 -23.50 -67.67 -96.10
N TRP A 108 -24.63 -68.34 -95.87
CA TRP A 108 -25.63 -67.90 -94.90
C TRP A 108 -25.06 -67.89 -93.46
N MET A 109 -24.35 -68.95 -93.07
CA MET A 109 -23.68 -69.04 -91.77
C MET A 109 -22.61 -67.94 -91.62
N ASP A 110 -21.81 -67.65 -92.66
CA ASP A 110 -20.82 -66.58 -92.63
C ASP A 110 -21.47 -65.19 -92.45
N THR A 111 -22.58 -64.93 -93.14
CA THR A 111 -23.33 -63.68 -92.93
C THR A 111 -23.90 -63.60 -91.52
N LYS A 112 -24.43 -64.72 -90.99
CA LYS A 112 -24.99 -64.76 -89.64
C LYS A 112 -23.92 -64.53 -88.58
N ILE A 113 -22.76 -65.18 -88.71
CA ILE A 113 -21.59 -64.96 -87.84
C ILE A 113 -21.14 -63.51 -87.90
N LYS A 114 -21.08 -62.88 -89.09
CA LYS A 114 -20.69 -61.47 -89.22
C LYS A 114 -21.67 -60.52 -88.51
N GLU A 115 -22.97 -60.78 -88.60
CA GLU A 115 -24.00 -60.00 -87.89
C GLU A 115 -23.85 -60.17 -86.37
N ASP A 116 -23.75 -61.41 -85.88
CA ASP A 116 -23.60 -61.69 -84.45
C ASP A 116 -22.29 -61.08 -83.89
N MET A 117 -21.21 -61.11 -84.67
CA MET A 117 -19.95 -60.41 -84.33
C MET A 117 -20.12 -58.90 -84.29
N LYS A 118 -20.86 -58.31 -85.23
CA LYS A 118 -21.13 -56.86 -85.27
C LYS A 118 -21.96 -56.43 -84.07
N ASP A 119 -22.95 -57.21 -83.68
CA ASP A 119 -23.78 -56.96 -82.50
C ASP A 119 -22.95 -57.09 -81.22
N THR A 120 -22.11 -58.13 -81.13
CA THR A 120 -21.18 -58.30 -80.00
C THR A 120 -20.20 -57.13 -79.89
N LEU A 121 -19.64 -56.66 -81.01
CA LEU A 121 -18.75 -55.50 -81.05
C LEU A 121 -19.47 -54.22 -80.60
N SER A 122 -20.73 -54.06 -81.00
CA SER A 122 -21.58 -52.92 -80.61
C SER A 122 -21.87 -52.95 -79.10
N GLN A 123 -22.20 -54.12 -78.55
CA GLN A 123 -22.37 -54.32 -77.11
C GLN A 123 -21.08 -54.04 -76.33
N MET A 124 -19.93 -54.53 -76.79
CA MET A 124 -18.63 -54.25 -76.19
C MET A 124 -18.29 -52.76 -76.23
N THR A 125 -18.63 -52.06 -77.32
CA THR A 125 -18.41 -50.61 -77.46
C THR A 125 -19.28 -49.84 -76.46
N LEU A 126 -20.55 -50.23 -76.30
CA LEU A 126 -21.45 -49.64 -75.31
C LEU A 126 -20.96 -49.90 -73.88
N SER A 127 -20.54 -51.12 -73.58
CA SER A 127 -19.98 -51.49 -72.27
C SER A 127 -18.71 -50.69 -71.96
N ASN A 128 -17.80 -50.53 -72.91
CA ASN A 128 -16.60 -49.68 -72.77
C ASN A 128 -16.97 -48.22 -72.54
N LYS A 129 -18.01 -47.70 -73.19
CA LYS A 129 -18.50 -46.33 -72.98
C LYS A 129 -19.01 -46.16 -71.54
N LEU A 130 -19.78 -47.13 -71.04
CA LEU A 130 -20.28 -47.12 -69.66
C LEU A 130 -19.14 -47.19 -68.64
N LEU A 131 -18.16 -48.07 -68.85
CA LEU A 131 -16.97 -48.17 -67.99
C LEU A 131 -16.17 -46.85 -67.97
N ARG A 132 -15.99 -46.20 -69.12
CA ARG A 132 -15.33 -44.89 -69.19
C ARG A 132 -16.11 -43.82 -68.42
N GLN A 133 -17.45 -43.85 -68.51
CA GLN A 133 -18.30 -42.94 -67.75
C GLN A 133 -18.18 -43.19 -66.24
N GLN A 134 -18.26 -44.45 -65.80
CA GLN A 134 -18.07 -44.83 -64.40
C GLN A 134 -16.69 -44.43 -63.88
N ASN A 135 -15.64 -44.60 -64.69
CA ASN A 135 -14.29 -44.20 -64.31
C ASN A 135 -14.16 -42.67 -64.21
N ALA A 136 -14.82 -41.91 -65.10
CA ALA A 136 -14.87 -40.46 -65.03
C ALA A 136 -15.64 -39.97 -63.79
N GLU A 137 -16.76 -40.62 -63.44
CA GLU A 137 -17.51 -40.34 -62.20
C GLU A 137 -16.68 -40.68 -60.95
N GLY A 138 -15.98 -41.81 -60.96
CA GLY A 138 -15.03 -42.20 -59.92
C GLY A 138 -13.93 -41.15 -59.70
N ASN A 139 -13.33 -40.67 -60.79
CA ASN A 139 -12.30 -39.61 -60.72
C ASN A 139 -12.86 -38.30 -60.16
N ARG A 140 -14.07 -37.89 -60.57
CA ARG A 140 -14.72 -36.69 -60.01
C ARG A 140 -14.96 -36.80 -58.50
N MET A 141 -15.41 -37.97 -58.03
CA MET A 141 -15.57 -38.23 -56.60
C MET A 141 -14.23 -38.22 -55.86
N ALA A 142 -13.18 -38.80 -56.45
CA ALA A 142 -11.84 -38.78 -55.86
C ALA A 142 -11.26 -37.37 -55.75
N GLU A 143 -11.46 -36.52 -56.77
CA GLU A 143 -11.09 -35.10 -56.74
C GLU A 143 -11.88 -34.31 -55.70
N GLU A 144 -13.18 -34.59 -55.55
CA GLU A 144 -14.00 -33.96 -54.51
C GLU A 144 -13.56 -34.36 -53.10
N LEU A 145 -13.27 -35.64 -52.86
CA LEU A 145 -12.73 -36.12 -51.59
C LEU A 145 -11.35 -35.52 -51.31
N SER A 146 -10.48 -35.41 -52.32
CA SER A 146 -9.17 -34.78 -52.18
C SER A 146 -9.29 -33.30 -51.78
N ARG A 147 -10.25 -32.57 -52.37
CA ARG A 147 -10.56 -31.18 -51.97
C ARG A 147 -11.06 -31.09 -50.53
N LYS A 148 -11.94 -32.00 -50.11
CA LYS A 148 -12.45 -32.05 -48.73
C LYS A 148 -11.34 -32.38 -47.72
N ILE A 149 -10.46 -33.33 -48.03
CA ILE A 149 -9.29 -33.67 -47.19
C ILE A 149 -8.38 -32.45 -47.03
N SER A 150 -8.05 -31.77 -48.12
CA SER A 150 -7.22 -30.56 -48.07
C SER A 150 -7.87 -29.45 -47.25
N ALA A 151 -9.19 -29.24 -47.36
CA ALA A 151 -9.91 -28.28 -46.53
C ALA A 151 -9.86 -28.65 -45.03
N CYS A 152 -10.08 -29.93 -44.69
CA CYS A 152 -9.98 -30.40 -43.31
C CYS A 152 -8.56 -30.30 -42.75
N GLU A 153 -7.52 -30.46 -43.57
CA GLU A 153 -6.12 -30.27 -43.15
C GLU A 153 -5.83 -28.81 -42.81
N GLU A 154 -6.36 -27.85 -43.57
CA GLU A 154 -6.21 -26.42 -43.25
C GLU A 154 -7.01 -26.03 -41.99
N GLU A 155 -8.23 -26.57 -41.82
CA GLU A 155 -9.01 -26.39 -40.58
C GLU A 155 -8.25 -26.96 -39.37
N LYS A 156 -7.62 -28.12 -39.51
CA LYS A 156 -6.79 -28.72 -38.46
C LYS A 156 -5.61 -27.82 -38.11
N LYS A 157 -4.87 -27.30 -39.10
CA LYS A 157 -3.75 -26.36 -38.85
C LYS A 157 -4.20 -25.11 -38.10
N MET A 158 -5.37 -24.58 -38.44
CA MET A 158 -5.95 -23.43 -37.73
C MET A 158 -6.30 -23.78 -36.29
N ALA A 159 -6.90 -24.96 -36.05
CA ALA A 159 -7.21 -25.44 -34.71
C ALA A 159 -5.94 -25.65 -33.86
N ASP A 160 -4.91 -26.28 -34.42
CA ASP A 160 -3.60 -26.47 -33.75
C ASP A 160 -2.98 -25.12 -33.39
N TRP A 161 -3.03 -24.13 -34.29
CA TRP A 161 -2.55 -22.77 -34.01
C TRP A 161 -3.34 -22.08 -32.88
N VAL A 162 -4.67 -22.24 -32.83
CA VAL A 162 -5.50 -21.69 -31.75
C VAL A 162 -5.15 -22.35 -30.41
N ILE A 163 -4.92 -23.66 -30.38
CA ILE A 163 -4.50 -24.38 -29.18
C ILE A 163 -3.15 -23.84 -28.69
N ASP A 164 -2.15 -23.74 -29.56
CA ASP A 164 -0.83 -23.18 -29.22
C ASP A 164 -0.90 -21.73 -28.71
N ASP A 165 -1.80 -20.90 -29.27
CA ASP A 165 -2.02 -19.54 -28.80
C ASP A 165 -2.67 -19.50 -27.41
N MET A 166 -3.67 -20.37 -27.18
CA MET A 166 -4.30 -20.52 -25.87
C MET A 166 -3.33 -21.03 -24.81
N GLU A 167 -2.46 -21.98 -25.14
CA GLU A 167 -1.41 -22.49 -24.24
C GLU A 167 -0.40 -21.40 -23.88
N ARG A 168 0.06 -20.61 -24.86
CA ARG A 168 0.95 -19.45 -24.62
C ARG A 168 0.32 -18.44 -23.66
N ARG A 169 -0.93 -18.03 -23.91
CA ARG A 169 -1.66 -17.13 -22.99
C ARG A 169 -1.88 -17.76 -21.62
N GLY A 170 -2.09 -19.08 -21.56
CA GLY A 170 -2.18 -19.84 -20.31
C GLY A 170 -0.90 -19.70 -19.48
N LEU A 171 0.27 -19.86 -20.10
CA LEU A 171 1.57 -19.68 -19.45
C LEU A 171 1.82 -18.24 -19.01
N GLU A 172 1.49 -17.25 -19.84
CA GLU A 172 1.57 -15.83 -19.48
C GLU A 172 0.72 -15.51 -18.24
N ASN A 173 -0.50 -16.03 -18.18
CA ASN A 173 -1.38 -15.88 -17.02
C ASN A 173 -0.81 -16.54 -15.76
N VAL A 174 -0.15 -17.70 -15.88
CA VAL A 174 0.51 -18.36 -14.73
C VAL A 174 1.67 -17.51 -14.20
N LEU A 175 2.50 -16.95 -15.09
CA LEU A 175 3.59 -16.05 -14.70
C LEU A 175 3.05 -14.77 -14.04
N TYR A 176 1.99 -14.19 -14.60
CA TYR A 176 1.31 -13.03 -14.02
C TYR A 176 0.75 -13.31 -12.61
N ILE A 177 0.12 -14.48 -12.41
CA ILE A 177 -0.34 -14.89 -11.08
C ILE A 177 0.83 -15.09 -10.11
N GLN A 178 1.96 -15.61 -10.58
CA GLN A 178 3.15 -15.78 -9.75
C GLN A 178 3.78 -14.42 -9.34
N ASP A 179 3.81 -13.45 -10.25
CA ASP A 179 4.22 -12.07 -9.96
C ASP A 179 3.30 -11.42 -8.91
N LEU A 180 1.99 -11.55 -9.07
CA LEU A 180 1.02 -11.04 -8.09
C LEU A 180 1.20 -11.68 -6.71
N ARG A 181 1.46 -13.00 -6.65
CA ARG A 181 1.76 -13.69 -5.39
C ARG A 181 3.04 -13.17 -4.74
N ARG A 182 4.09 -12.90 -5.53
CA ARG A 182 5.33 -12.31 -5.04
C ARG A 182 5.08 -10.93 -4.43
N GLN A 183 4.38 -10.06 -5.16
CA GLN A 183 4.02 -8.72 -4.68
C GLN A 183 3.18 -8.78 -3.39
N ASN A 184 2.24 -9.71 -3.29
CA ASN A 184 1.43 -9.89 -2.09
C ASN A 184 2.26 -10.36 -0.88
N LEU A 185 3.25 -11.22 -1.09
CA LEU A 185 4.20 -11.62 -0.05
C LEU A 185 5.09 -10.44 0.41
N GLU A 186 5.56 -9.61 -0.53
CA GLU A 186 6.33 -8.40 -0.20
C GLU A 186 5.50 -7.37 0.57
N ALA A 187 4.24 -7.17 0.17
CA ALA A 187 3.30 -6.32 0.89
C ALA A 187 3.03 -6.84 2.31
N SER A 188 2.87 -8.16 2.46
CA SER A 188 2.65 -8.81 3.76
C SER A 188 3.86 -8.64 4.69
N ARG A 189 5.09 -8.82 4.19
CA ARG A 189 6.33 -8.53 4.95
C ARG A 189 6.43 -7.06 5.37
N SER A 190 6.03 -6.14 4.48
CA SER A 190 6.01 -4.70 4.77
C SER A 190 5.00 -4.35 5.86
N LEU A 191 3.82 -4.98 5.85
CA LEU A 191 2.81 -4.83 6.91
C LEU A 191 3.29 -5.39 8.25
N GLU A 192 3.96 -6.55 8.26
CA GLU A 192 4.56 -7.12 9.46
C GLU A 192 5.65 -6.21 10.05
N GLU A 193 6.48 -5.59 9.20
CA GLU A 193 7.48 -4.61 9.62
C GLU A 193 6.83 -3.37 10.24
N LEU A 194 5.81 -2.81 9.59
CA LEU A 194 5.07 -1.67 10.13
C LEU A 194 4.38 -2.00 11.45
N SER A 195 3.80 -3.19 11.57
CA SER A 195 3.19 -3.68 12.81
C SER A 195 4.23 -3.74 13.96
N ARG A 196 5.42 -4.29 13.69
CA ARG A 196 6.53 -4.30 14.66
C ARG A 196 6.95 -2.89 15.08
N ARG A 197 7.02 -1.94 14.14
CA ARG A 197 7.34 -0.53 14.42
C ARG A 197 6.26 0.16 15.24
N ILE A 198 4.98 -0.11 14.98
CA ILE A 198 3.86 0.42 15.77
C ILE A 198 3.94 -0.10 17.20
N SER A 199 4.15 -1.40 17.40
CA SER A 199 4.28 -1.97 18.75
C SER A 199 5.48 -1.40 19.52
N ALA A 200 6.61 -1.15 18.86
CA ALA A 200 7.77 -0.50 19.49
C ALA A 200 7.46 0.95 19.91
N CYS A 201 6.83 1.73 19.02
CA CYS A 201 6.41 3.10 19.30
C CYS A 201 5.39 3.17 20.45
N GLU A 202 4.47 2.22 20.54
CA GLU A 202 3.53 2.12 21.66
C GLU A 202 4.24 1.83 22.98
N GLU A 203 5.27 0.99 22.99
CA GLU A 203 6.04 0.72 24.22
C GLU A 203 6.89 1.93 24.64
N GLU A 204 7.49 2.64 23.68
CA GLU A 204 8.17 3.92 23.94
C GLU A 204 7.20 4.95 24.54
N LYS A 205 5.97 5.04 24.02
CA LYS A 205 4.93 5.89 24.60
C LYS A 205 4.58 5.46 26.03
N ARG A 206 4.41 4.16 26.30
CA ARG A 206 4.15 3.66 27.66
C ARG A 206 5.30 3.99 28.62
N MET A 207 6.55 3.92 28.16
CA MET A 207 7.71 4.36 28.95
C MET A 207 7.65 5.86 29.24
N ALA A 208 7.39 6.70 28.24
CA ALA A 208 7.28 8.14 28.42
C ALA A 208 6.13 8.54 29.38
N ASP A 209 4.98 7.87 29.29
CA ASP A 209 3.86 8.08 30.21
C ASP A 209 4.24 7.72 31.66
N ARG A 210 4.98 6.62 31.87
CA ARG A 210 5.51 6.23 33.19
C ARG A 210 6.48 7.27 33.76
N ASP A 211 7.41 7.75 32.94
CA ASP A 211 8.38 8.78 33.33
C ASP A 211 7.68 10.09 33.68
N GLN A 212 6.66 10.46 32.91
CA GLN A 212 5.85 11.65 33.18
C GLN A 212 5.10 11.54 34.52
N GLU A 213 4.53 10.37 34.83
CA GLU A 213 3.91 10.14 36.14
C GLU A 213 4.92 10.20 37.28
N GLU A 214 6.11 9.63 37.11
CA GLU A 214 7.17 9.71 38.12
C GLU A 214 7.63 11.15 38.36
N MET A 215 7.80 11.93 37.30
CA MET A 215 8.09 13.36 37.41
C MET A 215 7.01 14.11 38.19
N LYS A 216 5.73 13.87 37.91
CA LYS A 216 4.61 14.46 38.68
C LYS A 216 4.63 14.05 40.15
N ARG A 217 5.00 12.80 40.47
CA ARG A 217 5.16 12.34 41.86
C ARG A 217 6.28 13.09 42.57
N ARG A 218 7.45 13.24 41.93
CA ARG A 218 8.59 14.00 42.47
C ARG A 218 8.25 15.48 42.67
N GLU A 219 7.53 16.09 41.74
CA GLU A 219 7.04 17.47 41.88
C GLU A 219 6.11 17.61 43.09
N ALA A 220 5.18 16.67 43.29
CA ALA A 220 4.30 16.68 44.46
C ALA A 220 5.07 16.49 45.78
N GLU A 221 6.10 15.63 45.80
CA GLU A 221 7.00 15.47 46.95
C GLU A 221 7.78 16.74 47.26
N ASN A 222 8.33 17.40 46.23
CA ASN A 222 9.03 18.67 46.37
C ASN A 222 8.11 19.77 46.91
N CYS A 223 6.87 19.86 46.43
CA CYS A 223 5.87 20.80 46.95
C CYS A 223 5.61 20.57 48.45
N ARG A 224 5.43 19.31 48.88
CA ARG A 224 5.28 18.98 50.31
C ARG A 224 6.50 19.40 51.12
N CYS A 225 7.71 19.12 50.62
CA CYS A 225 8.96 19.50 51.30
C CYS A 225 9.07 21.02 51.46
N VAL A 226 8.71 21.79 50.42
CA VAL A 226 8.69 23.27 50.48
C VAL A 226 7.67 23.77 51.50
N GLU A 227 6.48 23.16 51.58
CA GLU A 227 5.49 23.51 52.59
C GLU A 227 5.99 23.22 54.02
N ASP A 228 6.64 22.08 54.25
CA ASP A 228 7.20 21.74 55.54
C ASP A 228 8.33 22.70 55.94
N LEU A 229 9.21 23.07 55.01
CA LEU A 229 10.24 24.08 55.24
C LEU A 229 9.63 25.46 55.54
N ARG A 230 8.54 25.84 54.87
CA ARG A 230 7.81 27.08 55.17
C ARG A 230 7.22 27.06 56.58
N ARG A 231 6.65 25.94 57.02
CA ARG A 231 6.15 25.78 58.40
C ARG A 231 7.29 25.92 59.41
N GLN A 232 8.42 25.22 59.19
CA GLN A 232 9.59 25.33 60.06
C GLN A 232 10.13 26.76 60.14
N ASN A 233 10.16 27.48 59.02
CA ASN A 233 10.58 28.88 58.99
C ASN A 233 9.59 29.78 59.76
N LEU A 234 8.28 29.55 59.62
CA LEU A 234 7.28 30.26 60.40
C LEU A 234 7.46 30.05 61.90
N ASP A 235 7.63 28.81 62.35
CA ASP A 235 7.87 28.47 63.76
C ASP A 235 9.18 29.09 64.28
N ALA A 236 10.23 29.11 63.44
CA ALA A 236 11.50 29.74 63.78
C ALA A 236 11.35 31.26 63.92
N ASN A 237 10.61 31.92 63.02
CA ASN A 237 10.33 33.36 63.11
C ASN A 237 9.53 33.69 64.36
N GLN A 238 8.51 32.90 64.70
CA GLN A 238 7.77 33.06 65.96
C GLN A 238 8.68 32.99 67.19
N LYS A 239 9.60 32.02 67.23
CA LYS A 239 10.60 31.92 68.32
C LYS A 239 11.55 33.11 68.37
N VAL A 240 11.93 33.66 67.21
CA VAL A 240 12.77 34.87 67.16
C VAL A 240 12.01 36.06 67.72
N ASP A 241 10.72 36.21 67.41
CA ASP A 241 9.87 37.27 67.95
C ASP A 241 9.69 37.11 69.47
N GLU A 242 9.42 35.89 69.97
CA GLU A 242 9.38 35.59 71.41
C GLU A 242 10.68 35.95 72.13
N LEU A 243 11.83 35.63 71.53
CA LEU A 243 13.14 35.98 72.08
C LEU A 243 13.38 37.50 72.06
N ARG A 244 12.92 38.19 71.01
CA ARG A 244 12.99 39.65 70.93
C ARG A 244 12.16 40.30 72.02
N ASP A 245 10.94 39.84 72.26
CA ASP A 245 10.08 40.34 73.33
C ASP A 245 10.71 40.12 74.72
N ARG A 246 11.33 38.95 74.94
CA ARG A 246 12.07 38.65 76.17
C ARG A 246 13.28 39.56 76.35
N LEU A 247 14.02 39.86 75.28
CA LEU A 247 15.16 40.78 75.33
C LEU A 247 14.71 42.19 75.68
N LEU A 248 13.62 42.68 75.09
CA LEU A 248 13.02 43.98 75.42
C LEU A 248 12.61 44.05 76.90
N ALA A 249 11.96 43.00 77.42
CA ALA A 249 11.61 42.92 78.84
C ALA A 249 12.85 42.96 79.76
N CYS A 250 13.90 42.21 79.43
CA CYS A 250 15.16 42.25 80.16
C CYS A 250 15.85 43.63 80.09
N GLU A 251 15.74 44.33 78.95
CA GLU A 251 16.28 45.68 78.78
C GLU A 251 15.51 46.69 79.64
N GLU A 252 14.18 46.58 79.73
CA GLU A 252 13.36 47.37 80.65
C GLU A 252 13.72 47.12 82.12
N GLU A 253 13.88 45.85 82.53
CA GLU A 253 14.32 45.49 83.88
C GLU A 253 15.70 46.07 84.20
N LYS A 254 16.64 45.99 83.25
CA LYS A 254 17.96 46.60 83.39
C LYS A 254 17.85 48.12 83.55
N ASN A 255 17.04 48.80 82.75
CA ASN A 255 16.82 50.25 82.84
C ASN A 255 16.18 50.65 84.19
N ILE A 256 15.32 49.81 84.77
CA ILE A 256 14.79 50.01 86.12
C ILE A 256 15.91 49.85 87.15
N ALA A 257 16.73 48.81 87.05
CA ALA A 257 17.83 48.56 87.97
C ALA A 257 18.91 49.66 87.91
N ASP A 258 19.22 50.15 86.71
CA ASP A 258 20.18 51.25 86.50
C ASP A 258 19.62 52.56 87.08
N ARG A 259 18.34 52.89 86.88
CA ARG A 259 17.69 54.04 87.57
C ARG A 259 17.73 53.92 89.09
N PHE A 260 17.46 52.72 89.63
CA PHE A 260 17.54 52.50 91.08
C PHE A 260 18.96 52.67 91.60
N ARG A 261 19.98 52.22 90.84
CA ARG A 261 21.38 52.44 91.16
C ARG A 261 21.72 53.94 91.17
N GLU A 262 21.31 54.68 90.14
CA GLU A 262 21.49 56.14 90.06
C GLU A 262 20.83 56.86 91.25
N GLU A 263 19.60 56.49 91.61
CA GLU A 263 18.92 57.03 92.80
C GLU A 263 19.68 56.74 94.11
N MET A 264 20.22 55.53 94.24
CA MET A 264 21.03 55.14 95.41
C MET A 264 22.35 55.92 95.47
N GLU A 265 23.04 56.10 94.34
CA GLU A 265 24.26 56.92 94.25
C GLU A 265 23.97 58.39 94.64
N VAL A 266 22.85 58.96 94.19
CA VAL A 266 22.40 60.31 94.59
C VAL A 266 22.11 60.38 96.10
N ARG A 267 21.44 59.38 96.67
CA ARG A 267 21.20 59.31 98.12
C ARG A 267 22.49 59.19 98.92
N GLU A 268 23.43 58.39 98.45
CA GLU A 268 24.73 58.22 99.09
C GLU A 268 25.54 59.53 99.07
N LEU A 269 25.51 60.25 97.95
CA LEU A 269 26.11 61.59 97.84
C LEU A 269 25.45 62.62 98.77
N ASP A 270 24.13 62.62 98.93
CA ASP A 270 23.45 63.49 99.90
C ASP A 270 23.84 63.12 101.34
N LEU A 271 23.88 61.83 101.67
CA LEU A 271 24.33 61.34 102.98
C LEU A 271 25.77 61.76 103.27
N TRP A 272 26.68 61.63 102.30
CA TRP A 272 28.04 62.14 102.39
C TRP A 272 28.06 63.66 102.61
N GLY A 273 27.25 64.41 101.85
CA GLY A 273 27.11 65.85 102.03
C GLY A 273 26.60 66.23 103.43
N ARG A 274 25.63 65.48 103.97
CA ARG A 274 25.13 65.65 105.35
C ARG A 274 26.18 65.29 106.39
N LEU A 275 26.92 64.22 106.17
CA LEU A 275 28.01 63.78 107.05
C LEU A 275 29.11 64.84 107.10
N SER A 276 29.58 65.34 105.95
CA SER A 276 30.58 66.41 105.89
C SER A 276 30.10 67.70 106.57
N ARG A 277 28.81 68.07 106.43
CA ARG A 277 28.22 69.20 107.17
C ARG A 277 28.21 68.95 108.69
N ALA A 278 27.89 67.73 109.11
CA ALA A 278 27.90 67.34 110.51
C ALA A 278 29.32 67.33 111.08
N GLU A 279 30.30 66.80 110.34
CA GLU A 279 31.73 66.83 110.69
C GLU A 279 32.22 68.27 110.84
N GLN A 280 31.89 69.16 109.90
CA GLN A 280 32.21 70.59 110.02
C GLN A 280 31.56 71.21 111.27
N SER A 281 30.30 70.90 111.55
CA SER A 281 29.60 71.38 112.75
C SER A 281 30.23 70.86 114.05
N VAL A 282 30.63 69.58 114.08
CA VAL A 282 31.35 68.99 115.21
C VAL A 282 32.72 69.66 115.38
N GLU A 283 33.43 69.94 114.29
CA GLU A 283 34.73 70.61 114.34
C GLU A 283 34.59 72.07 114.78
N GLU A 284 33.54 72.78 114.34
CA GLU A 284 33.17 74.09 114.89
C GLU A 284 32.82 74.02 116.37
N MET A 285 32.04 73.02 116.79
CA MET A 285 31.71 72.78 118.20
C MET A 285 32.95 72.48 119.03
N LYS A 286 33.91 71.70 118.50
CA LYS A 286 35.22 71.48 119.14
C LYS A 286 35.99 72.78 119.24
N LYS A 287 36.02 73.60 118.18
CA LYS A 287 36.69 74.90 118.19
C LYS A 287 36.08 75.84 119.23
N ARG A 288 34.75 75.97 119.25
CA ARG A 288 34.01 76.73 120.27
C ARG A 288 34.21 76.14 121.67
N GLY A 289 34.26 74.82 121.79
CA GLY A 289 34.58 74.11 123.03
C GLY A 289 36.00 74.42 123.51
N LEU A 290 36.98 74.46 122.61
CA LEU A 290 38.36 74.84 122.90
C LEU A 290 38.47 76.32 123.29
N GLU A 291 37.73 77.20 122.61
CA GLU A 291 37.62 78.62 122.94
C GLU A 291 36.94 78.82 124.30
N ALA A 292 35.89 78.06 124.59
CA ALA A 292 35.21 78.04 125.89
C ALA A 292 36.12 77.46 126.99
N CYS A 293 36.89 76.41 126.72
CA CYS A 293 37.90 75.88 127.62
C CYS A 293 39.01 76.90 127.88
N LYS A 294 39.51 77.59 126.85
CA LYS A 294 40.47 78.70 127.01
C LYS A 294 39.87 79.85 127.82
N ALA A 295 38.61 80.22 127.57
CA ALA A 295 37.89 81.23 128.35
C ALA A 295 37.68 80.78 129.81
N ALA A 296 37.39 79.50 130.03
CA ALA A 296 37.29 78.89 131.34
C ALA A 296 38.67 78.84 132.04
N GLU A 297 39.75 78.57 131.32
CA GLU A 297 41.12 78.62 131.85
C GLU A 297 41.51 80.05 132.28
N VAL A 298 41.09 81.05 131.50
CA VAL A 298 41.20 82.47 131.88
C VAL A 298 40.36 82.76 133.11
N SER A 299 39.18 82.15 133.24
CA SER A 299 38.30 82.28 134.40
C SER A 299 38.89 81.60 135.64
N VAL A 300 39.45 80.41 135.52
CA VAL A 300 40.15 79.69 136.61
C VAL A 300 41.40 80.47 137.04
N LYS A 301 42.13 81.09 136.11
CA LYS A 301 43.24 82.00 136.45
C LYS A 301 42.77 83.31 137.10
N ARG A 302 41.56 83.80 136.80
CA ARG A 302 40.96 84.99 137.43
C ARG A 302 40.34 84.72 138.80
N PHE A 303 39.85 83.50 139.03
CA PHE A 303 39.12 83.09 140.24
C PHE A 303 39.86 82.05 141.08
N GLY A 304 41.14 81.76 140.78
CA GLY A 304 42.00 80.86 141.58
C GLY A 304 42.16 81.29 143.04
N ASN A 305 41.82 82.53 143.39
CA ASN A 305 41.83 83.05 144.75
C ASN A 305 40.45 83.00 145.46
N VAL A 306 39.43 82.37 144.86
CA VAL A 306 38.04 82.25 145.39
C VAL A 306 37.65 80.80 145.69
N VAL A 307 38.51 79.84 145.36
CA VAL A 307 38.36 78.39 145.63
C VAL A 307 38.08 78.04 147.11
N PRO A 308 38.63 78.75 148.14
CA PRO A 308 38.35 78.38 149.54
C PRO A 308 36.89 78.66 149.99
N ILE A 309 36.11 79.42 149.22
CA ILE A 309 34.73 79.81 149.57
C ILE A 309 33.70 78.86 148.92
N ALA A 310 34.03 78.27 147.77
CA ALA A 310 33.15 77.34 147.07
C ALA A 310 33.13 75.93 147.72
N GLU A 311 34.25 75.50 148.35
CA GLU A 311 34.30 74.23 149.08
C GLU A 311 33.40 74.21 150.33
N GLN A 312 33.17 75.36 150.99
CA GLN A 312 32.27 75.46 152.14
C GLN A 312 30.77 75.47 151.76
N LEU A 313 30.43 75.82 150.52
CA LEU A 313 29.04 75.80 150.01
C LEU A 313 28.66 74.45 149.38
N CYS A 314 29.62 73.67 148.88
CA CYS A 314 29.37 72.32 148.37
C CYS A 314 29.15 71.26 149.46
N GLU A 315 29.61 71.45 150.70
CA GLU A 315 29.23 70.57 151.83
C GLU A 315 27.81 70.86 152.36
N LEU A 316 27.30 72.09 152.22
CA LEU A 316 25.95 72.48 152.64
C LEU A 316 24.84 72.05 151.65
N LEU A 317 25.18 71.88 150.37
CA LEU A 317 24.23 71.47 149.32
C LEU A 317 24.26 69.96 149.00
N LYS A 318 25.20 69.20 149.58
CA LYS A 318 25.28 67.73 149.46
C LYS A 318 24.33 66.94 150.37
N MET A 319 23.61 67.59 151.29
CA MET A 319 22.62 66.90 152.16
C MET A 319 21.16 67.03 151.71
N ARG A 320 20.85 67.58 150.51
CA ARG A 320 19.45 67.89 150.16
C ARG A 320 19.01 67.55 148.73
N VAL A 321 19.86 66.89 147.95
CA VAL A 321 19.55 66.49 146.55
C VAL A 321 19.42 64.96 146.39
N ASP A 322 19.91 64.17 147.35
CA ASP A 322 19.67 62.72 147.37
C ASP A 322 18.20 62.36 147.67
N ASP A 323 17.42 63.29 148.25
CA ASP A 323 15.98 63.13 148.48
C ASP A 323 15.09 63.48 147.27
N LEU A 324 15.64 64.08 146.20
CA LEU A 324 14.88 64.49 145.00
C LEU A 324 15.09 63.57 143.78
N VAL A 325 16.00 62.60 143.89
CA VAL A 325 16.25 61.58 142.83
C VAL A 325 15.41 60.30 143.06
N SER A 326 14.71 60.20 144.20
CA SER A 326 13.79 59.10 144.48
C SER A 326 12.35 59.28 143.92
N ASP A 327 11.98 60.48 143.46
CA ASP A 327 10.61 60.79 142.99
C ASP A 327 10.41 60.75 141.45
N PHE A 328 11.44 60.38 140.67
CA PHE A 328 11.29 60.15 139.22
C PHE A 328 11.12 58.67 138.82
N ALA A 329 10.97 57.78 139.80
CA ALA A 329 10.87 56.34 139.59
C ALA A 329 9.45 55.81 139.23
N GLU A 330 8.42 56.66 139.12
CA GLU A 330 7.01 56.22 138.96
C GLU A 330 6.24 56.75 137.73
N PHE A 331 6.90 56.98 136.58
CA PHE A 331 6.16 57.11 135.29
C PHE A 331 6.62 56.08 134.24
N ARG A 332 6.88 54.87 134.74
CA ARG A 332 7.09 53.65 133.96
C ARG A 332 5.95 52.69 134.31
N ASN A 333 4.94 52.63 133.45
CA ASN A 333 4.15 51.45 133.07
C ASN A 333 2.77 51.86 132.52
N GLY A 334 2.41 51.26 131.40
CA GLY A 334 1.09 51.38 130.76
C GLY A 334 1.21 51.32 129.24
N ALA A 335 1.60 50.18 128.66
CA ALA A 335 0.67 49.12 128.22
C ALA A 335 -0.13 49.57 126.98
N THR A 336 -0.20 48.89 125.84
CA THR A 336 0.06 47.53 125.34
C THR A 336 -0.13 47.67 123.80
N THR A 337 0.51 46.95 122.88
CA THR A 337 0.35 45.52 122.57
C THR A 337 1.30 45.15 121.41
N THR A 338 1.92 43.97 121.53
CA THR A 338 2.30 43.00 120.47
C THR A 338 3.26 43.49 119.37
N HIS A 339 4.53 43.05 119.36
CA HIS A 339 5.02 41.82 118.72
C HIS A 339 4.52 41.74 117.26
N GLU A 340 5.32 41.88 116.19
CA GLU A 340 6.72 41.51 115.97
C GLU A 340 7.40 42.51 115.01
N GLU A 341 8.50 43.10 115.45
CA GLU A 341 9.57 43.58 114.57
C GLU A 341 10.54 42.42 114.36
N GLU A 342 10.83 42.10 113.09
CA GLU A 342 12.20 41.92 112.60
C GLU A 342 12.14 41.92 111.07
N GLY A 343 12.24 43.12 110.51
CA GLY A 343 12.83 43.28 109.19
C GLY A 343 14.34 43.22 109.33
N GLY A 344 15.03 42.50 108.45
CA GLY A 344 16.46 42.75 108.29
C GLY A 344 17.31 41.65 107.67
N VAL A 345 17.30 41.61 106.33
CA VAL A 345 18.48 41.41 105.46
C VAL A 345 19.28 40.11 105.63
N HIS A 346 19.16 39.18 104.68
CA HIS A 346 20.18 38.94 103.64
C HIS A 346 19.82 37.73 102.78
N ALA A 347 19.96 37.93 101.47
CA ALA A 347 20.45 36.99 100.47
C ALA A 347 20.55 35.50 100.89
N SER A 348 19.69 34.67 100.30
CA SER A 348 20.02 33.33 99.78
C SER A 348 18.74 32.62 99.39
N LYS A 349 18.26 32.84 98.16
CA LYS A 349 17.47 31.82 97.49
C LYS A 349 18.34 31.20 96.43
N ALA A 350 18.77 29.98 96.75
CA ALA A 350 19.40 29.04 95.87
C ALA A 350 18.63 28.99 94.54
N LEU A 351 19.21 29.61 93.52
CA LEU A 351 19.12 29.11 92.17
C LEU A 351 20.00 27.87 92.15
N GLU A 352 19.36 26.73 91.94
CA GLU A 352 19.99 25.47 91.65
C GLU A 352 20.84 25.65 90.39
N LEU A 353 22.14 25.86 90.62
CA LEU A 353 23.22 25.79 89.66
C LEU A 353 23.23 24.38 89.08
N THR A 354 22.56 24.18 87.95
CA THR A 354 22.99 23.16 86.99
C THR A 354 24.26 23.69 86.32
N LEU A 355 25.39 23.25 86.87
CA LEU A 355 26.64 23.18 86.12
C LEU A 355 26.39 22.33 84.88
N TYR A 356 26.19 22.99 83.72
CA TYR A 356 26.43 22.37 82.44
C TYR A 356 27.62 23.04 81.76
N ASP A 357 28.64 22.21 81.64
CA ASP A 357 29.97 22.40 81.07
C ASP A 357 29.93 23.05 79.68
N GLN A 358 30.47 24.26 79.57
CA GLN A 358 31.01 24.78 78.31
C GLN A 358 32.51 24.52 78.26
N SER A 359 32.88 23.32 77.82
CA SER A 359 34.21 23.03 77.28
C SER A 359 34.20 23.26 75.78
N THR A 360 34.21 24.54 75.37
CA THR A 360 34.49 24.93 73.98
C THR A 360 36.00 24.95 73.76
N LYS A 361 36.57 23.76 73.49
CA LYS A 361 37.86 23.68 72.79
C LYS A 361 37.68 24.19 71.37
N SER A 362 38.00 25.47 71.19
CA SER A 362 38.37 26.03 69.90
C SER A 362 39.50 25.22 69.28
N LYS A 363 39.19 24.43 68.25
CA LYS A 363 40.17 23.96 67.27
C LYS A 363 39.78 24.54 65.91
N LYS A 364 40.56 25.56 65.55
CA LYS A 364 40.78 26.12 64.21
C LYS A 364 40.22 25.25 63.09
N ARG A 365 39.16 25.72 62.45
CA ARG A 365 39.00 25.50 61.01
C ARG A 365 39.34 26.80 60.30
N HIS A 366 40.22 26.63 59.32
CA HIS A 366 40.70 27.60 58.37
C HIS A 366 39.53 28.46 57.86
N PHE A 367 39.56 29.74 58.22
CA PHE A 367 38.84 30.78 57.51
C PHE A 367 39.61 30.97 56.19
N GLN A 368 39.11 30.38 55.10
CA GLN A 368 39.36 30.93 53.78
C GLN A 368 38.29 32.00 53.57
N GLU A 369 38.80 33.22 53.61
CA GLU A 369 38.20 34.46 53.16
C GLU A 369 37.61 34.26 51.75
N THR A 370 36.33 33.91 51.68
CA THR A 370 35.54 34.12 50.46
C THR A 370 35.39 35.61 50.28
N GLN A 371 36.19 36.12 49.36
CA GLN A 371 36.04 37.43 48.76
C GLN A 371 34.59 37.67 48.38
N ILE A 372 34.05 38.70 49.03
CA ILE A 372 33.29 39.79 48.45
C ILE A 372 32.96 39.58 46.97
N ILE A 373 31.66 39.45 46.76
CA ILE A 373 30.90 39.76 45.55
C ILE A 373 31.51 40.97 44.85
N ASP A 374 32.13 40.74 43.71
CA ASP A 374 32.10 41.61 42.55
C ASP A 374 32.07 40.68 41.32
N ILE A 375 31.38 41.13 40.27
CA ILE A 375 31.16 40.44 38.98
C ILE A 375 29.99 39.45 38.97
N ILE A 376 28.77 39.98 39.00
CA ILE A 376 27.84 39.70 37.90
C ILE A 376 27.22 41.05 37.52
N ASP A 377 27.70 41.63 36.42
CA ASP A 377 27.04 42.75 35.77
C ASP A 377 25.63 42.32 35.39
N CYS A 378 24.64 42.94 36.05
CA CYS A 378 23.22 42.72 35.79
C CYS A 378 22.74 43.33 34.46
N ASP A 379 23.65 43.81 33.61
CA ASP A 379 23.33 44.38 32.30
C ASP A 379 23.40 43.34 31.15
N GLU A 380 23.87 42.10 31.39
CA GLU A 380 23.98 41.05 30.35
C GLU A 380 22.79 40.06 30.29
N VAL A 381 21.89 40.10 31.29
CA VAL A 381 20.71 39.22 31.36
C VAL A 381 19.50 39.85 30.65
N GLU A 382 19.42 41.17 30.53
CA GLU A 382 18.38 41.84 29.72
C GLU A 382 18.68 41.77 28.22
N ASP A 383 19.95 41.81 27.81
CA ASP A 383 20.37 41.71 26.40
C ASP A 383 20.16 40.29 25.82
N SER A 384 20.16 39.26 26.68
CA SER A 384 19.88 37.86 26.32
C SER A 384 18.38 37.53 26.25
N VAL A 385 17.54 38.24 27.01
CA VAL A 385 16.07 38.13 26.97
C VAL A 385 15.48 38.96 25.82
N GLU A 386 16.09 40.08 25.44
CA GLU A 386 15.69 40.83 24.24
C GLU A 386 16.14 40.16 22.93
N ARG A 387 17.36 39.58 22.86
CA ARG A 387 17.78 38.78 21.68
C ARG A 387 16.92 37.53 21.47
N SER A 388 16.42 36.90 22.53
CA SER A 388 15.52 35.75 22.43
C SER A 388 14.06 36.15 22.13
N LYS A 389 13.58 37.31 22.59
CA LYS A 389 12.30 37.89 22.13
C LYS A 389 12.33 38.31 20.65
N CYS A 390 13.43 38.89 20.15
CA CYS A 390 13.59 39.18 18.72
C CYS A 390 13.61 37.92 17.85
N ALA A 391 14.24 36.83 18.31
CA ALA A 391 14.24 35.55 17.59
C ALA A 391 12.86 34.85 17.60
N VAL A 392 12.12 34.96 18.71
CA VAL A 392 10.77 34.41 18.84
C VAL A 392 9.75 35.23 18.04
N GLU A 393 9.85 36.56 18.01
CA GLU A 393 9.01 37.41 17.15
C GLU A 393 9.35 37.26 15.66
N ALA A 394 10.63 37.14 15.30
CA ALA A 394 11.04 36.86 13.92
C ALA A 394 10.56 35.49 13.43
N ASN A 395 10.55 34.47 14.29
CA ASN A 395 9.98 33.15 13.97
C ASN A 395 8.44 33.18 13.93
N LYS A 396 7.78 34.00 14.76
CA LYS A 396 6.32 34.18 14.73
C LYS A 396 5.88 34.87 13.43
N ARG A 397 6.62 35.88 12.96
CA ARG A 397 6.38 36.55 11.66
C ARG A 397 6.68 35.64 10.46
N LYS A 398 7.73 34.81 10.52
CA LYS A 398 8.02 33.79 9.49
C LYS A 398 6.94 32.69 9.42
N GLY A 399 6.35 32.32 10.56
CA GLY A 399 5.26 31.34 10.62
C GLY A 399 3.92 31.86 10.06
N ILE A 400 3.60 33.13 10.30
CA ILE A 400 2.39 33.78 9.78
C ILE A 400 2.44 33.88 8.24
N PHE A 401 3.60 34.22 7.69
CA PHE A 401 3.79 34.42 6.25
C PHE A 401 3.63 33.13 5.43
N GLY A 402 4.02 31.97 5.97
CA GLY A 402 3.80 30.68 5.30
C GLY A 402 2.34 30.23 5.29
N ALA A 403 1.61 30.49 6.38
CA ALA A 403 0.18 30.20 6.45
C ALA A 403 -0.63 31.09 5.49
N ASP A 404 -0.24 32.35 5.34
CA ASP A 404 -0.91 33.29 4.44
C ASP A 404 -0.62 32.98 2.96
N MET A 405 0.60 32.60 2.59
CA MET A 405 0.89 32.10 1.23
C MET A 405 0.12 30.81 0.91
N ALA A 406 0.10 29.86 1.85
CA ALA A 406 -0.65 28.62 1.65
C ALA A 406 -2.15 28.91 1.43
N ARG A 407 -2.71 29.90 2.15
CA ARG A 407 -4.09 30.36 1.95
C ARG A 407 -4.29 31.01 0.57
N ALA A 408 -3.38 31.88 0.15
CA ALA A 408 -3.44 32.49 -1.18
C ALA A 408 -3.43 31.43 -2.30
N PHE A 409 -2.61 30.39 -2.17
CA PHE A 409 -2.63 29.25 -3.11
C PHE A 409 -3.95 28.46 -3.05
N MET A 410 -4.63 28.37 -1.91
CA MET A 410 -5.94 27.70 -1.89
C MET A 410 -7.03 28.49 -2.64
N GLU A 411 -6.92 29.81 -2.69
CA GLU A 411 -7.94 30.72 -3.21
C GLU A 411 -7.72 31.08 -4.69
N ASP A 412 -6.45 31.14 -5.14
CA ASP A 412 -6.08 31.59 -6.48
C ASP A 412 -5.36 30.49 -7.29
N ASP A 413 -6.09 29.95 -8.27
CA ASP A 413 -5.59 28.90 -9.17
C ASP A 413 -4.49 29.40 -10.12
N GLU A 414 -4.58 30.66 -10.55
CA GLU A 414 -3.60 31.29 -11.43
C GLU A 414 -2.27 31.47 -10.68
N LEU A 415 -2.36 31.91 -9.43
CA LEU A 415 -1.21 32.02 -8.53
C LEU A 415 -0.52 30.66 -8.28
N CYS A 416 -1.29 29.57 -8.17
CA CYS A 416 -0.73 28.22 -8.06
C CYS A 416 0.04 27.79 -9.32
N MET A 417 -0.53 28.06 -10.50
CA MET A 417 0.11 27.74 -11.78
C MET A 417 1.41 28.54 -11.94
N HIS A 418 1.41 29.82 -11.58
CA HIS A 418 2.61 30.65 -11.55
C HIS A 418 3.68 30.14 -10.57
N ALA A 419 3.27 29.71 -9.38
CA ALA A 419 4.19 29.15 -8.39
C ALA A 419 4.89 27.88 -8.93
N VAL A 420 4.15 26.98 -9.58
CA VAL A 420 4.76 25.78 -10.21
C VAL A 420 5.71 26.15 -11.35
N CYS A 421 5.36 27.11 -12.19
CA CYS A 421 6.25 27.60 -13.24
C CYS A 421 7.55 28.21 -12.66
N ALA A 422 7.44 28.97 -11.58
CA ALA A 422 8.61 29.54 -10.89
C ALA A 422 9.54 28.45 -10.32
N LEU A 423 8.98 27.39 -9.73
CA LEU A 423 9.76 26.23 -9.27
C LEU A 423 10.44 25.50 -10.43
N TYR A 424 9.74 25.35 -11.56
CA TYR A 424 10.28 24.73 -12.77
C TYR A 424 11.45 25.53 -13.35
N ARG A 425 11.33 26.85 -13.49
CA ARG A 425 12.43 27.74 -13.92
C ARG A 425 13.63 27.60 -13.00
N ARG A 426 13.41 27.66 -11.68
CA ARG A 426 14.49 27.52 -10.71
C ARG A 426 15.21 26.18 -10.85
N HIS A 427 14.46 25.11 -11.11
CA HIS A 427 15.03 23.78 -11.35
C HIS A 427 15.90 23.73 -12.61
N LEU A 428 15.51 24.40 -13.71
CA LEU A 428 16.31 24.48 -14.94
C LEU A 428 17.54 25.36 -14.82
N SER A 429 17.46 26.48 -14.08
CA SER A 429 18.58 27.41 -13.91
C SER A 429 19.66 26.93 -12.95
N THR A 430 19.47 25.81 -12.25
CA THR A 430 20.47 25.29 -11.30
C THR A 430 21.49 24.41 -12.03
N PRO A 431 22.75 24.85 -12.24
CA PRO A 431 23.74 24.06 -12.96
C PRO A 431 24.05 22.75 -12.22
N GLU A 432 24.16 21.64 -12.97
CA GLU A 432 24.36 20.29 -12.41
C GLU A 432 25.67 20.13 -11.61
N SER A 433 26.61 21.08 -11.71
CA SER A 433 28.00 20.95 -11.24
C SER A 433 28.32 21.57 -9.88
N VAL A 434 27.36 22.21 -9.20
CA VAL A 434 27.60 22.78 -7.86
C VAL A 434 27.10 21.79 -6.81
N GLU A 435 28.02 21.24 -6.00
CA GLU A 435 27.70 20.39 -4.85
C GLU A 435 26.59 21.02 -4.03
N ARG A 436 25.41 20.38 -4.11
CA ARG A 436 24.12 20.98 -3.80
C ARG A 436 24.00 21.32 -2.32
N PRO A 437 23.80 22.59 -1.93
CA PRO A 437 23.42 22.92 -0.58
C PRO A 437 22.01 22.40 -0.32
N SER A 438 21.90 21.45 0.62
CA SER A 438 20.68 21.15 1.39
C SER A 438 19.50 20.54 0.62
N ARG A 439 19.42 19.20 0.63
CA ARG A 439 18.25 18.28 0.84
C ARG A 439 16.78 18.65 0.55
N ARG A 440 16.37 19.91 0.32
CA ARG A 440 14.95 20.32 0.20
C ARG A 440 14.45 20.41 -1.25
N PHE A 441 15.33 20.63 -2.23
CA PHE A 441 14.96 20.67 -3.67
C PHE A 441 14.89 19.30 -4.34
N TYR A 442 15.51 18.29 -3.72
CA TYR A 442 15.63 16.95 -4.30
C TYR A 442 14.29 16.20 -4.39
N HIS A 443 13.27 16.71 -3.70
CA HIS A 443 11.92 16.16 -3.66
C HIS A 443 10.90 17.02 -4.44
N PHE A 444 11.34 17.87 -5.38
CA PHE A 444 10.43 18.34 -6.43
C PHE A 444 10.05 17.10 -7.23
N GLU A 445 9.04 16.38 -6.75
CA GLU A 445 8.63 15.02 -7.08
C GLU A 445 9.05 14.68 -8.51
N ALA A 446 10.09 13.82 -8.61
CA ALA A 446 11.15 13.79 -9.65
C ALA A 446 10.72 13.64 -11.12
N SER A 447 9.42 13.71 -11.42
CA SER A 447 8.83 13.75 -12.75
C SER A 447 7.57 14.61 -12.78
N ARG A 448 6.78 14.64 -11.70
CA ARG A 448 5.47 15.29 -11.66
C ARG A 448 5.53 16.80 -11.75
N GLY A 449 6.34 17.45 -10.90
CA GLY A 449 6.50 18.91 -10.96
C GLY A 449 7.13 19.37 -12.28
N ARG A 450 8.03 18.55 -12.84
CA ARG A 450 8.68 18.82 -14.14
C ARG A 450 7.66 18.71 -15.28
N ALA A 451 6.87 17.65 -15.30
CA ALA A 451 5.81 17.45 -16.30
C ALA A 451 4.73 18.52 -16.22
N LEU A 452 4.34 18.94 -15.01
CA LEU A 452 3.38 20.03 -14.81
C LEU A 452 3.95 21.37 -15.29
N GLY A 453 5.18 21.71 -14.92
CA GLY A 453 5.83 22.93 -15.41
C GLY A 453 5.96 22.96 -16.93
N ASP A 454 6.41 21.86 -17.53
CA ASP A 454 6.53 21.71 -18.99
C ASP A 454 5.17 21.84 -19.70
N TYR A 455 4.13 21.23 -19.14
CA TYR A 455 2.76 21.34 -19.64
C TYR A 455 2.21 22.77 -19.59
N LEU A 456 2.45 23.47 -18.47
CA LEU A 456 1.97 24.83 -18.24
C LEU A 456 2.69 25.87 -19.10
N ILE A 457 3.98 25.65 -19.37
CA ILE A 457 4.83 26.53 -20.20
C ILE A 457 4.64 26.24 -21.69
N ASN A 458 4.29 25.00 -22.06
CA ASN A 458 4.00 24.57 -23.43
C ASN A 458 5.12 24.94 -24.43
N GLY A 459 6.37 24.84 -24.00
CA GLY A 459 7.56 25.11 -24.83
C GLY A 459 7.88 26.59 -25.06
N ASP A 460 7.29 27.52 -24.29
CA ASP A 460 7.64 28.93 -24.35
C ASP A 460 9.12 29.18 -23.97
N PRO A 461 9.93 29.80 -24.84
CA PRO A 461 11.35 30.04 -24.57
C PRO A 461 11.60 30.99 -23.38
N GLU A 462 10.64 31.84 -23.02
CA GLU A 462 10.72 32.72 -21.85
C GLU A 462 10.30 32.01 -20.55
N LEU A 463 9.89 30.73 -20.64
CA LEU A 463 9.39 29.92 -19.53
C LEU A 463 8.20 30.57 -18.79
N SER A 464 7.41 31.38 -19.50
CA SER A 464 6.23 32.05 -18.98
C SER A 464 5.01 31.12 -18.99
N LEU A 465 3.99 31.44 -18.18
CA LEU A 465 2.76 30.65 -18.12
C LEU A 465 1.95 30.94 -19.40
N THR A 466 1.83 29.96 -20.29
CA THR A 466 1.13 30.13 -21.58
C THR A 466 -0.30 29.61 -21.56
N ARG A 467 -0.60 28.61 -20.72
CA ARG A 467 -1.94 28.04 -20.57
C ARG A 467 -2.76 28.84 -19.55
N SER A 468 -3.97 29.24 -19.91
CA SER A 468 -4.88 29.92 -18.97
C SER A 468 -5.53 28.92 -18.01
N VAL A 469 -6.01 29.40 -16.86
CA VAL A 469 -6.71 28.57 -15.86
C VAL A 469 -7.92 27.86 -16.48
N ASP A 470 -8.70 28.56 -17.31
CA ASP A 470 -9.89 28.02 -17.97
C ASP A 470 -9.55 26.89 -18.94
N GLU A 471 -8.47 27.06 -19.70
CA GLU A 471 -8.00 26.04 -20.65
C GLU A 471 -7.56 24.77 -19.92
N VAL A 472 -6.81 24.91 -18.82
CA VAL A 472 -6.37 23.76 -18.02
C VAL A 472 -7.57 23.07 -17.38
N LYS A 473 -8.51 23.81 -16.79
CA LYS A 473 -9.74 23.26 -16.18
C LYS A 473 -10.62 22.52 -17.18
N GLN A 474 -10.72 23.02 -18.41
CA GLN A 474 -11.52 22.40 -19.46
C GLN A 474 -10.93 21.06 -19.90
N LYS A 475 -9.60 20.94 -19.94
CA LYS A 475 -8.91 19.72 -20.37
C LYS A 475 -8.78 18.68 -19.27
N ASP A 476 -8.33 19.09 -18.09
CA ASP A 476 -8.21 18.23 -16.92
C ASP A 476 -8.18 19.07 -15.62
N PRO A 477 -9.29 19.13 -14.87
CA PRO A 477 -9.35 19.91 -13.63
C PRO A 477 -8.43 19.37 -12.53
N ASP A 478 -7.97 18.11 -12.63
CA ASP A 478 -7.06 17.55 -11.64
C ASP A 478 -5.70 18.27 -11.67
N ILE A 479 -5.25 18.73 -12.85
CA ILE A 479 -3.99 19.46 -13.02
C ILE A 479 -3.92 20.68 -12.08
N ILE A 480 -5.03 21.42 -11.93
CA ILE A 480 -5.10 22.57 -11.01
C ILE A 480 -4.91 22.12 -9.55
N ASN A 481 -5.52 21.00 -9.15
CA ASN A 481 -5.34 20.43 -7.81
C ASN A 481 -3.90 19.99 -7.58
N GLN A 482 -3.22 19.44 -8.60
CA GLN A 482 -1.80 19.09 -8.51
C GLN A 482 -0.94 20.33 -8.36
N CYS A 483 -1.21 21.39 -9.13
CA CYS A 483 -0.52 22.67 -9.01
C CYS A 483 -0.70 23.28 -7.62
N ARG A 484 -1.92 23.27 -7.10
CA ARG A 484 -2.25 23.76 -5.76
C ARG A 484 -1.52 22.97 -4.67
N SER A 485 -1.54 21.64 -4.76
CA SER A 485 -0.85 20.76 -3.81
C SER A 485 0.65 21.03 -3.78
N LEU A 486 1.28 21.17 -4.94
CA LEU A 486 2.70 21.51 -5.05
C LEU A 486 2.99 22.91 -4.51
N ALA A 487 2.19 23.92 -4.87
CA ALA A 487 2.38 25.28 -4.39
C ALA A 487 2.28 25.39 -2.86
N ILE A 488 1.30 24.71 -2.24
CA ILE A 488 1.16 24.64 -0.78
C ILE A 488 2.34 23.91 -0.15
N PHE A 489 2.76 22.77 -0.72
CA PHE A 489 3.89 22.01 -0.20
C PHE A 489 5.19 22.84 -0.21
N TYR A 490 5.40 23.62 -1.27
CA TYR A 490 6.55 24.52 -1.43
C TYR A 490 6.34 25.93 -0.85
N SER A 491 5.23 26.21 -0.16
CA SER A 491 4.97 27.53 0.45
C SER A 491 6.10 27.98 1.38
N SER A 492 6.66 27.07 2.17
CA SER A 492 7.81 27.33 3.04
C SER A 492 9.10 27.66 2.29
N TYR A 493 9.20 27.28 1.01
CA TYR A 493 10.32 27.65 0.16
C TYR A 493 10.15 29.05 -0.42
N PHE A 494 8.95 29.38 -0.90
CA PHE A 494 8.65 30.73 -1.40
C PHE A 494 8.80 31.79 -0.30
N THR A 495 8.43 31.48 0.94
CA THR A 495 8.65 32.37 2.10
C THR A 495 10.13 32.56 2.41
N ALA A 496 10.97 31.54 2.18
CA ALA A 496 12.41 31.64 2.37
C ALA A 496 13.07 32.47 1.26
N LEU A 497 12.59 32.38 0.01
CA LEU A 497 13.07 33.18 -1.11
C LEU A 497 12.71 34.67 -1.00
N SER A 498 11.53 34.97 -0.48
CA SER A 498 11.06 36.35 -0.28
C SER A 498 11.61 37.01 1.00
N GLY A 499 12.56 36.36 1.68
CA GLY A 499 13.26 36.87 2.86
C GLY A 499 14.08 38.15 2.63
N THR A 500 14.18 38.62 1.39
CA THR A 500 14.68 39.96 1.03
C THR A 500 13.50 40.92 0.80
N HIS A 501 12.93 41.41 1.90
CA HIS A 501 12.19 42.68 2.04
C HIS A 501 11.34 43.22 0.85
N GLU A 502 10.30 42.51 0.38
CA GLU A 502 9.14 43.16 -0.27
C GLU A 502 7.87 42.27 -0.31
N PRO A 503 6.63 42.81 -0.14
CA PRO A 503 5.41 42.02 -0.21
C PRO A 503 5.07 41.59 -1.65
N LEU A 504 4.89 40.28 -1.84
CA LEU A 504 4.63 39.59 -3.11
C LEU A 504 3.31 39.92 -3.83
N SER A 505 2.47 40.83 -3.30
CA SER A 505 1.18 41.14 -3.93
C SER A 505 1.28 42.06 -5.16
N ARG A 506 2.47 42.56 -5.51
CA ARG A 506 2.69 43.37 -6.73
C ARG A 506 3.89 42.96 -7.60
N SER A 507 4.80 42.10 -7.13
CA SER A 507 6.10 41.87 -7.78
C SER A 507 6.20 40.63 -8.68
N LEU A 508 5.22 39.71 -8.66
CA LEU A 508 5.22 38.56 -9.59
C LEU A 508 4.93 38.95 -11.05
N SER A 509 4.51 40.19 -11.30
CA SER A 509 4.15 40.64 -12.65
C SER A 509 5.30 41.29 -13.42
N LEU A 510 6.45 41.68 -12.84
CA LEU A 510 7.44 42.46 -13.63
C LEU A 510 8.94 42.43 -13.25
N GLU A 511 9.42 41.93 -12.11
CA GLU A 511 10.85 42.15 -11.73
C GLU A 511 11.71 40.92 -11.45
N LEU A 512 11.23 39.69 -11.65
CA LEU A 512 12.09 38.49 -11.64
C LEU A 512 12.68 38.15 -13.03
N VAL A 513 12.62 39.08 -13.99
CA VAL A 513 13.09 38.92 -15.38
C VAL A 513 14.48 39.56 -15.63
N SER A 514 15.09 40.26 -14.66
CA SER A 514 16.35 40.99 -14.92
C SER A 514 17.59 40.54 -14.13
N ASP A 515 17.48 39.70 -13.09
CA ASP A 515 18.65 39.27 -12.29
C ASP A 515 18.72 37.75 -12.05
N VAL A 516 18.80 36.99 -13.15
CA VAL A 516 19.55 35.72 -13.35
C VAL A 516 19.85 35.67 -14.84
#